data_AF-A0A846NH55-F1
#
_entry.id   AF-A0A846NH55-F1
#
_cell.length_a   1.000
_cell.length_b   1.000
_cell.length_c   1.000
_cell.angle_alpha   90.00
_cell.angle_beta   90.00
_cell.angle_gamma   90.00
#
_symmetry.space_group_name_H-M   'P 1'
#
loop_
_entity.id
_entity.type
_entity.pdbx_description
1 polymer ?
#
loop_
_entity_poly.entity_id
_entity_poly.type
_entity_poly.pdbx_seq_one_letter_code
_entity_poly.pdbx_strand_id
1 'polypeptide(L)' 'MKKYLRQSSAVDVTGGMLSKVVELFNLARLGVESEIVNASRSAILRRTLTGERGLGTSIRI' A
#
# COMPACT_ATOMS: atom_id res chain seq x y z
N MET A 1 10.72 -14.75 4.22
CA MET A 1 9.52 -14.13 3.61
C MET A 1 8.20 -14.42 4.34
N LYS A 2 7.86 -15.66 4.74
CA LYS A 2 6.57 -15.99 5.38
C LYS A 2 6.26 -15.32 6.74
N LYS A 3 7.19 -14.60 7.37
CA LYS A 3 7.05 -14.03 8.72
C LYS A 3 6.22 -12.73 8.78
N TYR A 4 5.99 -12.06 7.65
CA TYR A 4 5.28 -10.78 7.56
C TYR A 4 4.00 -10.82 6.72
N LEU A 5 3.67 -11.98 6.15
CA LEU A 5 2.43 -12.19 5.40
C LEU A 5 1.41 -12.85 6.34
N ARG A 6 0.43 -12.09 6.79
CA ARG A 6 -0.76 -12.63 7.45
C ARG A 6 -1.90 -12.72 6.45
N GLN A 7 -2.76 -13.73 6.65
CA GLN A 7 -4.00 -13.85 5.91
C GLN A 7 -4.84 -12.58 6.11
N SER A 8 -5.43 -12.07 5.03
CA SER A 8 -6.34 -10.93 5.13
C SER A 8 -7.52 -11.31 6.03
N SER A 9 -7.92 -10.39 6.92
CA SER A 9 -9.13 -10.55 7.74
C SER A 9 -10.42 -10.41 6.93
N ALA A 10 -10.32 -9.97 5.67
CA ALA A 10 -11.45 -9.80 4.75
C ALA A 10 -11.09 -10.27 3.34
N VAL A 11 -12.04 -10.93 2.67
CA VAL A 11 -11.92 -11.29 1.26
C VAL A 11 -12.09 -10.02 0.42
N ASP A 12 -11.18 -9.80 -0.52
CA ASP A 12 -11.29 -8.70 -1.49
C ASP A 12 -12.37 -9.03 -2.53
N VAL A 13 -13.63 -8.75 -2.18
CA VAL A 13 -14.80 -9.06 -3.01
C VAL A 13 -14.91 -8.20 -4.27
N THR A 14 -14.25 -7.04 -4.31
CA THR A 14 -14.27 -6.14 -5.48
C THR A 14 -13.05 -6.33 -6.39
N GLY A 15 -12.03 -7.07 -5.95
CA GLY A 15 -10.73 -7.11 -6.61
C GLY A 15 -9.97 -5.78 -6.53
N GLY A 16 -10.52 -4.79 -5.81
CA GLY A 16 -9.97 -3.45 -5.74
C GLY A 16 -8.66 -3.42 -4.96
N MET A 17 -8.41 -4.39 -4.09
CA MET A 17 -7.14 -4.48 -3.38
C MET A 17 -6.07 -5.21 -4.20
N LEU A 18 -6.45 -6.28 -4.87
CA LEU A 18 -5.60 -6.98 -5.83
C LEU A 18 -5.09 -6.04 -6.93
N SER A 19 -5.96 -5.26 -7.57
CA SER A 19 -5.56 -4.33 -8.64
C SER A 19 -4.52 -3.32 -8.17
N LYS A 20 -4.74 -2.69 -7.01
CA LYS A 20 -3.79 -1.72 -6.43
C LYS A 20 -2.45 -2.38 -6.14
N VAL A 21 -2.43 -3.57 -5.53
CA VAL A 21 -1.16 -4.26 -5.24
C VAL A 21 -0.40 -4.60 -6.53
N VAL A 22 -1.09 -5.10 -7.56
CA VAL A 22 -0.45 -5.46 -8.84
C VAL A 22 0.10 -4.22 -9.55
N GLU A 23 -0.68 -3.15 -9.66
CA GLU A 23 -0.25 -1.89 -10.28
C GLU A 23 0.96 -1.29 -9.57
N LEU A 24 0.90 -1.19 -8.24
CA LEU A 24 1.97 -0.63 -7.43
C LEU A 24 3.22 -1.51 -7.42
N PHE A 25 3.06 -2.84 -7.49
CA PHE A 25 4.20 -3.76 -7.65
C PHE A 25 4.89 -3.57 -9.00
N ASN A 26 4.14 -3.37 -10.08
CA ASN A 26 4.72 -3.08 -11.39
C ASN A 26 5.48 -1.75 -11.39
N LEU A 27 4.98 -0.72 -10.69
CA LEU A 27 5.69 0.54 -10.48
C LEU A 27 6.99 0.35 -9.68
N ALA A 28 6.97 -0.49 -8.63
CA ALA A 28 8.16 -0.81 -7.86
C ALA A 28 9.24 -1.48 -8.72
N ARG A 29 8.87 -2.31 -9.70
CA ARG A 29 9.81 -2.90 -10.69
C ARG A 29 10.46 -1.87 -11.61
N LEU A 30 9.85 -0.69 -11.76
CA LEU A 30 10.40 0.43 -12.49
C LEU A 30 11.19 1.39 -11.58
N GLY A 31 11.42 1.03 -10.31
CA GLY A 31 12.13 1.85 -9.33
C GLY A 31 11.25 2.90 -8.65
N VAL A 32 9.93 2.84 -8.82
CA VAL A 32 9.00 3.79 -8.19
C VAL A 32 8.45 3.18 -6.90
N GLU A 33 8.86 3.73 -5.76
CA GLU A 33 8.31 3.34 -4.47
C GLU A 33 6.91 3.90 -4.27
N SER A 34 6.04 3.11 -3.64
CA SER A 34 4.66 3.51 -3.38
C SER A 34 4.16 3.04 -2.02
N GLU A 35 3.07 3.66 -1.55
CA GLU A 35 2.47 3.36 -0.25
C GLU A 35 0.94 3.41 -0.32
N ILE A 36 0.28 2.35 0.15
CA ILE A 36 -1.17 2.28 0.29
C ILE A 36 -1.53 2.79 1.69
N VAL A 37 -2.25 3.92 1.78
CA VAL A 37 -2.65 4.55 3.04
C VAL A 37 -4.16 4.59 3.22
N ASN A 38 -4.63 4.63 4.48
CA ASN A 38 -6.04 4.83 4.79
C ASN A 38 -6.36 6.34 4.86
N ALA A 39 -6.95 6.86 3.79
CA ALA A 39 -7.32 8.27 3.67
C ALA A 39 -8.40 8.74 4.66
N SER A 40 -9.20 7.84 5.27
CA SER A 40 -10.22 8.23 6.26
C SER A 40 -9.64 8.53 7.64
N ARG A 41 -8.39 8.15 7.90
CA ARG A 41 -7.69 8.51 9.13
C ARG A 41 -7.23 9.97 9.06
N SER A 42 -7.56 10.72 10.10
CA SER A 42 -7.17 12.13 10.22
C SER A 42 -5.67 12.33 10.00
N ALA A 43 -5.32 13.44 9.33
CA ALA A 43 -3.97 13.87 9.00
C ALA A 43 -3.15 12.94 8.07
N ILE A 44 -3.62 11.74 7.70
CA ILE A 44 -2.87 10.82 6.82
C ILE A 44 -2.57 11.46 5.48
N LEU A 45 -3.58 12.06 4.82
CA LEU A 45 -3.37 12.69 3.51
C LEU A 45 -2.31 13.80 3.56
N ARG A 46 -2.38 14.69 4.56
CA ARG A 46 -1.39 15.76 4.75
C ARG A 46 0.01 15.18 4.92
N ARG A 47 0.15 14.19 5.81
CA ARG A 47 1.43 13.55 6.15
C ARG A 47 2.04 12.85 4.93
N THR A 48 1.24 12.09 4.18
CA THR A 48 1.66 11.42 2.95
C THR A 48 2.12 12.43 1.90
N LEU A 49 1.37 13.50 1.67
CA LEU A 49 1.73 14.53 0.68
C LEU A 49 2.96 15.36 1.09
N THR A 50 3.26 15.46 2.38
CA THR A 50 4.50 16.09 2.87
C THR A 50 5.71 15.17 2.85
N GLY A 51 5.58 13.94 2.33
CA GLY A 51 6.69 13.00 2.15
C GLY A 51 6.97 12.10 3.36
N GLU A 52 6.10 12.11 4.38
CA GLU A 52 6.22 11.17 5.50
C GLU A 52 5.90 9.75 5.02
N ARG A 53 6.75 8.78 5.36
CA ARG A 53 6.68 7.39 4.92
C ARG A 53 6.33 6.46 6.08
N GLY A 54 5.79 5.27 5.79
CA GLY A 54 5.45 4.28 6.82
C GLY A 54 4.10 4.56 7.50
N LEU A 55 3.21 5.25 6.79
CA LEU A 55 1.84 5.57 7.18
C LEU A 55 0.84 4.46 6.83
N GLY A 56 1.27 3.45 6.07
CA GLY A 56 0.48 2.33 5.60
C GLY A 56 1.33 1.17 5.08
N THR A 57 0.93 0.58 3.96
CA THR A 57 1.63 -0.57 3.36
C THR A 57 2.59 -0.08 2.29
N SER A 58 3.89 -0.26 2.51
CA SER A 58 4.93 0.10 1.54
C SER A 58 5.16 -1.00 0.51
N ILE A 59 5.31 -0.61 -0.75
CA ILE A 59 5.64 -1.49 -1.88
C ILE A 59 6.88 -0.93 -2.57
N ARG A 60 7.97 -1.71 -2.52
CA ARG A 60 9.30 -1.39 -3.06
C ARG A 60 10.06 -2.70 -3.34
N ILE A 61 11.05 -2.66 -4.22
CA ILE A 61 11.93 -3.80 -4.58
C ILE A 61 13.36 -3.52 -4.14
#